data_AF-A0A0K9P8V2-F1
#
_entry.id   AF-A0A0K9P8V2-F1
#
_cell.length_a   1.000
_cell.length_b   1.000
_cell.length_c   1.000
_cell.angle_alpha   90.00
_cell.angle_beta   90.00
_cell.angle_gamma   90.00
#
_symmetry.space_group_name_H-M   'P 1'
#
loop_
_entity.id
_entity.type
_entity.pdbx_description
1 polymer ?
#
loop_
_entity_poly.entity_id
_entity_poly.type
_entity_poly.pdbx_seq_one_letter_code
_entity_poly.pdbx_strand_id
1 'polypeptide(L)'
;MEDRGWNWQFLIYLLKLLFPGQIIFGAGRMGIIYAWDLRGGRTSYAFQRSHNEVHHSLLASFKLSEMFEKIPSLKAQSHIDSKEIVSINFNPSCSYQLSFHLKDGWSGVLNTNTLDVTHMHCPPSRENEHSFDIMKKPSWLPNSSIYAVPSHSEIPGLYLLDFHSDPISACHVDFRDDFEDGSVKSDKVAIPAPAAPARNKLVELSEEPLVCTTHPINGTIVAGTELSTLLVISEGFANKEA
;
A
#
# COMPACT_ATOMS: atom_id res chain seq x y z
N MET A 1 -24.58 -19.49 33.93
CA MET A 1 -24.55 -20.02 32.55
C MET A 1 -24.26 -18.81 31.68
N GLU A 2 -22.98 -18.53 31.51
CA GLU A 2 -22.49 -17.28 30.93
C GLU A 2 -22.77 -17.22 29.44
N ASP A 3 -23.35 -16.10 29.06
CA ASP A 3 -23.61 -15.66 27.71
C ASP A 3 -22.26 -15.52 26.99
N ARG A 4 -21.92 -16.51 26.14
CA ARG A 4 -20.73 -16.43 25.28
C ARG A 4 -21.04 -15.47 24.15
N GLY A 5 -20.95 -14.18 24.49
CA GLY A 5 -20.98 -13.08 23.54
C GLY A 5 -19.95 -13.32 22.45
N TRP A 6 -20.42 -13.37 21.21
CA TRP A 6 -19.56 -13.21 20.04
C TRP A 6 -18.97 -11.80 20.15
N ASN A 7 -17.70 -11.72 20.54
CA ASN A 7 -16.99 -10.46 20.71
C ASN A 7 -16.70 -9.88 19.31
N TRP A 8 -17.59 -9.02 18.81
CA TRP A 8 -17.52 -8.37 17.49
C TRP A 8 -16.43 -7.29 17.37
N GLN A 9 -15.23 -7.49 17.96
CA GLN A 9 -14.20 -6.46 17.97
C GLN A 9 -13.32 -6.38 16.71
N PHE A 10 -13.53 -7.26 15.71
CA PHE A 10 -12.82 -7.18 14.43
C PHE A 10 -13.65 -6.42 13.38
N LEU A 11 -13.57 -5.09 13.40
CA LEU A 11 -14.13 -4.24 12.34
C LEU A 11 -13.25 -4.34 11.07
N ILE A 12 -13.58 -5.30 10.20
CA ILE A 12 -13.10 -5.37 8.82
C ILE A 12 -14.08 -4.56 7.96
N TYR A 13 -13.57 -3.55 7.25
CA TYR A 13 -14.41 -2.71 6.39
C TYR A 13 -13.83 -2.49 5.00
N LEU A 14 -12.66 -3.08 4.70
CA LEU A 14 -12.06 -3.11 3.38
C LEU A 14 -12.04 -4.55 2.87
N LEU A 15 -12.45 -4.76 1.63
CA LEU A 15 -12.45 -6.06 0.97
C LEU A 15 -11.93 -5.91 -0.47
N LYS A 16 -11.04 -6.81 -0.89
CA LYS A 16 -10.53 -6.90 -2.26
C LYS A 16 -10.43 -8.36 -2.68
N LEU A 17 -10.88 -8.64 -3.90
CA LEU A 17 -10.89 -9.98 -4.47
C LEU A 17 -9.68 -10.15 -5.40
N LEU A 18 -8.87 -11.18 -5.16
CA LEU A 18 -7.80 -11.57 -6.08
C LEU A 18 -8.40 -12.38 -7.23
N PHE A 19 -8.19 -11.94 -8.48
CA PHE A 19 -8.62 -12.68 -9.66
C PHE A 19 -7.77 -13.96 -9.83
N PRO A 20 -8.39 -15.14 -10.03
CA PRO A 20 -9.72 -15.40 -10.60
C PRO A 20 -10.88 -15.55 -9.59
N GLY A 21 -10.88 -14.82 -8.48
CA GLY A 21 -12.05 -14.71 -7.60
C GLY A 21 -12.08 -15.73 -6.47
N GLN A 22 -10.91 -16.24 -6.07
CA GLN A 22 -10.82 -17.34 -5.10
C GLN A 22 -10.39 -16.86 -3.72
N ILE A 23 -9.65 -15.75 -3.63
CA ILE A 23 -9.15 -15.24 -2.34
C ILE A 23 -9.69 -13.83 -2.12
N ILE A 24 -10.32 -13.60 -0.98
CA ILE A 24 -10.64 -12.26 -0.49
C ILE A 24 -9.56 -11.82 0.50
N PHE A 25 -9.04 -10.63 0.29
CA PHE A 25 -8.26 -9.90 1.27
C PHE A 25 -9.14 -8.89 1.97
N GLY A 26 -9.04 -8.81 3.29
CA GLY A 26 -9.73 -7.79 4.07
C GLY A 26 -8.86 -7.20 5.16
N ALA A 27 -9.12 -5.94 5.46
CA ALA A 27 -8.32 -5.15 6.38
C ALA A 27 -9.20 -4.21 7.22
N GLY A 28 -8.63 -3.70 8.32
CA GLY A 28 -9.35 -2.80 9.22
C GLY A 28 -8.47 -2.14 10.28
N ARG A 29 -9.10 -1.77 11.41
CA ARG A 29 -8.52 -0.90 12.46
C ARG A 29 -7.25 -1.41 13.13
N MET A 30 -7.06 -2.73 13.16
CA MET A 30 -5.97 -3.32 13.94
C MET A 30 -4.66 -3.45 13.16
N GLY A 31 -4.57 -2.95 11.92
CA GLY A 31 -3.36 -3.12 11.12
C GLY A 31 -3.14 -4.56 10.66
N ILE A 32 -4.20 -5.36 10.58
CA ILE A 32 -4.16 -6.76 10.18
C ILE A 32 -4.82 -6.92 8.82
N ILE A 33 -4.13 -7.58 7.89
CA ILE A 33 -4.67 -8.06 6.62
C ILE A 33 -5.01 -9.54 6.77
N TYR A 34 -6.22 -9.92 6.42
CA TYR A 34 -6.73 -11.27 6.44
C TYR A 34 -6.92 -11.76 5.00
N ALA A 35 -6.66 -13.03 4.74
CA ALA A 35 -6.92 -13.68 3.47
C ALA A 35 -7.85 -14.87 3.67
N TRP A 36 -8.97 -14.94 2.94
CA TRP A 36 -9.94 -16.03 2.99
C TRP A 36 -10.12 -16.70 1.64
N ASP A 37 -10.22 -18.02 1.60
CA ASP A 37 -10.58 -18.77 0.40
C ASP A 37 -12.10 -18.87 0.25
N LEU A 38 -12.61 -18.25 -0.81
CA LEU A 38 -14.03 -18.27 -1.16
C LEU A 38 -14.51 -19.61 -1.72
N ARG A 39 -13.62 -20.46 -2.22
CA ARG A 39 -14.02 -21.77 -2.75
C ARG A 39 -14.64 -22.66 -1.68
N GLY A 40 -14.36 -22.36 -0.42
CA GLY A 40 -14.79 -23.17 0.71
C GLY A 40 -14.02 -24.49 0.76
N GLY A 41 -13.84 -24.99 1.98
CA GLY A 41 -13.22 -26.27 2.24
C GLY A 41 -13.90 -26.89 3.46
N ARG A 42 -14.02 -28.22 3.48
CA ARG A 42 -14.41 -28.90 4.72
C ARG A 42 -13.30 -28.65 5.73
N THR A 43 -13.59 -27.96 6.83
CA THR A 43 -12.72 -28.00 8.00
C THR A 43 -12.70 -29.46 8.45
N SER A 44 -11.60 -30.16 8.17
CA SER A 44 -11.35 -31.52 8.66
C SER A 44 -11.03 -31.48 10.14
N TYR A 45 -11.97 -31.02 10.96
CA TYR A 45 -12.01 -31.25 12.38
C TYR A 45 -13.24 -32.10 12.66
N ALA A 46 -13.02 -33.29 13.19
CA ALA A 46 -14.02 -34.34 13.40
C ALA A 46 -15.20 -33.97 14.34
N PHE A 47 -15.36 -32.70 14.73
CA PHE A 47 -16.34 -32.23 15.72
C PHE A 47 -17.14 -30.97 15.33
N GLN A 48 -17.15 -30.52 14.08
CA GLN A 48 -18.10 -29.49 13.64
C GLN A 48 -19.38 -30.13 13.07
N ARG A 49 -20.27 -30.50 13.99
CA ARG A 49 -21.62 -30.98 13.70
C ARG A 49 -22.64 -29.89 14.09
N SER A 50 -22.71 -28.82 13.31
CA SER A 50 -23.85 -27.89 13.36
C SER A 50 -24.05 -27.19 12.02
N HIS A 51 -25.11 -27.60 11.33
CA HIS A 51 -25.74 -26.97 10.17
C HIS A 51 -24.90 -26.80 8.89
N ASN A 52 -25.63 -26.76 7.78
CA ASN A 52 -25.20 -26.78 6.38
C ASN A 52 -24.45 -25.50 5.93
N GLU A 53 -23.63 -24.91 6.79
CA GLU A 53 -22.95 -23.65 6.50
C GLU A 53 -21.65 -23.92 5.73
N VAL A 54 -21.56 -23.35 4.53
CA VAL A 54 -20.31 -23.28 3.77
C VAL A 54 -19.36 -22.37 4.55
N HIS A 55 -18.40 -22.96 5.25
CA HIS A 55 -17.40 -22.20 5.99
C HIS A 55 -16.24 -21.83 5.06
N HIS A 56 -16.01 -20.54 4.85
CA HIS A 56 -14.82 -20.05 4.14
C HIS A 56 -13.61 -20.13 5.06
N SER A 57 -12.57 -20.85 4.63
CA SER A 57 -11.37 -21.03 5.45
C SER A 57 -10.51 -19.77 5.41
N LEU A 58 -10.19 -19.23 6.60
CA LEU A 58 -9.14 -18.22 6.73
C LEU A 58 -7.81 -18.88 6.34
N LEU A 59 -7.19 -18.39 5.27
CA LEU A 59 -5.91 -18.88 4.77
C LEU A 59 -4.76 -18.36 5.64
N ALA A 60 -4.81 -17.07 5.96
CA ALA A 60 -3.78 -16.41 6.75
C ALA A 60 -4.25 -15.05 7.29
N SER A 61 -3.56 -14.59 8.33
CA SER A 61 -3.70 -13.24 8.90
C SER A 61 -2.32 -12.67 9.14
N PHE A 62 -2.11 -11.42 8.73
CA PHE A 62 -0.81 -10.75 8.78
C PHE A 62 -0.95 -9.43 9.49
N LYS A 63 -0.25 -9.28 10.62
CA LYS A 63 -0.16 -8.00 11.33
C LYS A 63 0.99 -7.19 10.75
N LEU A 64 0.68 -6.05 10.13
CA LEU A 64 1.67 -5.25 9.41
C LEU A 64 2.83 -4.79 10.30
N SER A 65 2.56 -4.40 11.55
CA SER A 65 3.62 -3.99 12.48
C SER A 65 4.68 -5.09 12.70
N GLU A 66 4.26 -6.35 12.84
CA GLU A 66 5.18 -7.50 12.99
C GLU A 66 5.96 -7.79 11.71
N MET A 67 5.37 -7.50 10.55
CA MET A 67 6.07 -7.63 9.26
C MET A 67 7.12 -6.54 9.10
N PHE A 68 6.82 -5.31 9.52
CA PHE A 68 7.76 -4.19 9.44
C PHE A 68 8.99 -4.41 10.34
N GLU A 69 8.85 -5.07 11.48
CA GLU A 69 9.98 -5.46 12.35
C GLU A 69 10.98 -6.40 11.67
N LYS A 70 10.57 -7.12 10.61
CA LYS A 70 11.45 -7.98 9.81
C LYS A 70 12.27 -7.19 8.80
N ILE A 71 11.87 -5.96 8.48
CA ILE A 71 12.57 -5.09 7.53
C ILE A 71 13.65 -4.31 8.28
N PRO A 72 14.96 -4.51 7.99
CA PRO A 72 16.04 -3.90 8.77
C PRO A 72 15.98 -2.37 8.81
N SER A 73 15.65 -1.71 7.70
CA SER A 73 15.58 -0.24 7.60
C SER A 73 14.45 0.36 8.44
N LEU A 74 13.32 -0.34 8.56
CA LEU A 74 12.19 0.09 9.40
C LEU A 74 12.41 -0.25 10.88
N LYS A 75 13.02 -1.40 11.16
CA LYS A 75 13.37 -1.79 12.54
C LYS A 75 14.29 -0.79 13.23
N ALA A 76 15.13 -0.08 12.47
CA ALA A 76 15.98 0.99 12.99
C ALA A 76 15.18 2.23 13.43
N GLN A 77 13.94 2.39 12.96
CA GLN A 77 13.04 3.45 13.40
C GLN A 77 12.39 3.05 14.74
N SER A 78 12.36 3.98 15.70
CA SER A 78 11.78 3.72 17.01
C SER A 78 10.25 3.60 16.94
N HIS A 79 9.71 2.53 17.54
CA HIS A 79 8.28 2.32 17.83
C HIS A 79 7.37 2.15 16.59
N ILE A 80 7.29 0.93 16.07
CA ILE A 80 6.34 0.55 15.03
C ILE A 80 5.02 0.12 15.66
N ASP A 81 4.07 1.05 15.74
CA ASP A 81 2.72 0.74 16.21
C ASP A 81 1.85 0.10 15.14
N SER A 82 0.88 -0.69 15.58
CA SER A 82 -0.19 -1.11 14.70
C SER A 82 -1.11 0.07 14.39
N LYS A 83 -1.29 0.38 13.11
CA LYS A 83 -2.16 1.46 12.63
C LYS A 83 -3.31 0.93 11.81
N GLU A 84 -4.41 1.68 11.80
CA GLU A 84 -5.57 1.39 10.98
C GLU A 84 -5.21 1.40 9.48
N ILE A 85 -5.63 0.36 8.76
CA ILE A 85 -5.49 0.28 7.30
C ILE A 85 -6.70 0.96 6.68
N VAL A 86 -6.47 2.05 5.95
CA VAL A 86 -7.52 2.87 5.35
C VAL A 86 -7.80 2.52 3.88
N SER A 87 -6.86 1.84 3.23
CA SER A 87 -7.01 1.34 1.86
C SER A 87 -6.21 0.08 1.62
N ILE A 88 -6.78 -0.86 0.84
CA ILE A 88 -6.06 -1.98 0.23
C ILE A 88 -6.51 -2.11 -1.23
N ASN A 89 -5.59 -2.36 -2.16
CA ASN A 89 -5.91 -2.57 -3.58
C ASN A 89 -4.83 -3.41 -4.29
N PHE A 90 -5.23 -4.17 -5.30
CA PHE A 90 -4.25 -4.86 -6.15
C PHE A 90 -3.62 -3.91 -7.16
N ASN A 91 -2.31 -4.06 -7.38
CA ASN A 91 -1.62 -3.38 -8.46
C ASN A 91 -2.19 -3.87 -9.81
N PRO A 92 -2.73 -2.98 -10.67
CA PRO A 92 -3.30 -3.36 -11.96
C PRO A 92 -2.27 -3.96 -12.93
N SER A 93 -0.99 -3.63 -12.80
CA SER A 93 0.09 -4.17 -13.62
C SER A 93 0.76 -5.41 -13.03
N CYS A 94 0.45 -5.76 -11.77
CA CYS A 94 1.12 -6.84 -11.05
C CYS A 94 0.17 -7.51 -10.04
N SER A 95 -0.53 -8.56 -10.46
CA SER A 95 -1.65 -9.13 -9.71
C SER A 95 -1.28 -9.75 -8.36
N TYR A 96 0.00 -10.05 -8.10
CA TYR A 96 0.47 -10.57 -6.82
C TYR A 96 0.89 -9.48 -5.83
N GLN A 97 0.78 -8.20 -6.20
CA GLN A 97 1.07 -7.07 -5.33
C GLN A 97 -0.24 -6.48 -4.78
N LEU A 98 -0.44 -6.61 -3.47
CA LEU A 98 -1.52 -5.97 -2.73
C LEU A 98 -0.96 -4.74 -2.01
N SER A 99 -1.34 -3.54 -2.43
CA SER A 99 -1.01 -2.34 -1.66
C SER A 99 -1.85 -2.23 -0.41
N PHE A 100 -1.28 -1.57 0.58
CA PHE A 100 -1.97 -1.05 1.75
C PHE A 100 -1.59 0.41 1.97
N HIS A 101 -2.47 1.16 2.62
CA HIS A 101 -2.23 2.51 3.10
C HIS A 101 -2.75 2.63 4.53
N LEU A 102 -1.94 3.22 5.41
CA LEU A 102 -2.19 3.35 6.83
C LEU A 102 -2.65 4.78 7.19
N LYS A 103 -3.36 4.91 8.30
CA LYS A 103 -3.89 6.20 8.79
C LYS A 103 -2.81 7.26 9.03
N ASP A 104 -1.58 6.85 9.35
CA ASP A 104 -0.42 7.73 9.56
C ASP A 104 0.32 8.11 8.26
N GLY A 105 -0.22 7.72 7.10
CA GLY A 105 0.32 8.07 5.78
C GLY A 105 1.30 7.05 5.20
N TRP A 106 1.68 6.04 5.97
CA TRP A 106 2.55 4.96 5.50
C TRP A 106 1.84 4.16 4.40
N SER A 107 2.56 3.86 3.32
CA SER A 107 2.04 3.11 2.18
C SER A 107 3.00 2.01 1.81
N GLY A 108 2.52 0.84 1.41
CA GLY A 108 3.40 -0.23 1.01
C GLY A 108 2.71 -1.32 0.22
N VAL A 109 3.46 -2.36 -0.12
CA VAL A 109 3.00 -3.50 -0.92
C VAL A 109 3.36 -4.82 -0.25
N LEU A 110 2.33 -5.64 -0.05
CA LEU A 110 2.42 -7.05 0.32
C LEU A 110 2.47 -7.90 -0.95
N ASN A 111 3.49 -8.74 -1.08
CA ASN A 111 3.52 -9.78 -2.10
C ASN A 111 2.65 -10.95 -1.64
N THR A 112 1.57 -11.25 -2.36
CA THR A 112 0.60 -12.29 -1.97
C THR A 112 1.10 -13.71 -2.17
N ASN A 113 2.20 -13.91 -2.90
CA ASN A 113 2.80 -15.23 -3.10
C ASN A 113 3.75 -15.60 -1.96
N THR A 114 4.58 -14.64 -1.53
CA THR A 114 5.56 -14.85 -0.45
C THR A 114 5.02 -14.46 0.92
N LEU A 115 3.98 -13.63 0.95
CA LEU A 115 3.37 -13.08 2.16
C LEU A 115 4.33 -12.18 2.94
N ASP A 116 5.14 -11.42 2.21
CA ASP A 116 6.10 -10.46 2.75
C ASP A 116 5.86 -9.05 2.19
N VAL A 117 6.18 -8.03 3.01
CA VAL A 117 6.19 -6.64 2.56
C VAL A 117 7.44 -6.42 1.72
N THR A 118 7.25 -6.03 0.46
CA THR A 118 8.33 -5.85 -0.53
C THR A 118 8.63 -4.39 -0.81
N HIS A 119 7.62 -3.53 -0.65
CA HIS A 119 7.76 -2.10 -0.88
C HIS A 119 7.16 -1.31 0.28
N MET A 120 7.79 -0.19 0.60
CA MET A 120 7.35 0.71 1.64
C MET A 120 7.69 2.16 1.30
N HIS A 121 6.77 3.06 1.63
CA HIS A 121 6.94 4.50 1.66
C HIS A 121 6.52 5.00 3.04
N CYS A 122 7.49 5.54 3.77
CA CYS A 122 7.32 6.11 5.10
C CYS A 122 7.58 7.62 5.00
N PRO A 123 6.55 8.46 4.82
CA PRO A 123 6.74 9.90 4.85
C PRO A 123 7.24 10.33 6.26
N PRO A 124 8.03 11.42 6.36
CA PRO A 124 8.50 11.90 7.65
C PRO A 124 7.30 12.23 8.56
N SER A 125 7.37 11.78 9.81
CA SER A 125 6.33 12.00 10.80
C SER A 125 6.14 13.50 11.06
N ARG A 126 4.90 13.98 11.00
CA ARG A 126 4.56 15.33 11.49
C ARG A 126 4.65 15.34 13.02
N GLU A 127 5.32 16.34 13.58
CA GLU A 127 5.46 16.53 15.05
C GLU A 127 4.10 16.73 15.78
N ASN A 128 3.01 16.96 15.03
CA ASN A 128 1.65 17.13 15.54
C ASN A 128 0.76 15.91 15.21
N GLU A 129 0.84 14.88 16.06
CA GLU A 129 0.06 13.62 15.98
C GLU A 129 -1.46 13.81 16.06
N HIS A 130 -1.95 15.01 16.39
CA HIS A 130 -3.37 15.31 16.55
C HIS A 130 -4.15 15.56 15.25
N SER A 131 -3.49 15.48 14.07
CA SER A 131 -4.06 15.89 12.78
C SER A 131 -4.46 14.74 11.83
N PHE A 132 -4.17 13.48 12.16
CA PHE A 132 -4.46 12.34 11.27
C PHE A 132 -5.92 11.85 11.32
N ASP A 133 -6.85 12.61 11.86
CA ASP A 133 -8.25 12.15 11.92
C ASP A 133 -8.94 12.15 10.55
N ILE A 134 -8.31 12.76 9.55
CA ILE A 134 -8.78 12.76 8.18
C ILE A 134 -8.15 11.60 7.41
N MET A 135 -8.97 10.61 7.04
CA MET A 135 -8.53 9.47 6.24
C MET A 135 -8.22 9.87 4.81
N LYS A 136 -6.98 9.65 4.39
CA LYS A 136 -6.58 9.84 2.99
C LYS A 136 -6.72 8.55 2.19
N LYS A 137 -7.26 8.62 0.97
CA LYS A 137 -7.48 7.45 0.11
C LYS A 137 -6.68 7.54 -1.18
N PRO A 138 -5.68 6.66 -1.36
CA PRO A 138 -4.87 6.59 -2.56
C PRO A 138 -5.54 5.81 -3.70
N SER A 139 -4.94 5.87 -4.89
CA SER A 139 -5.38 5.15 -6.08
C SER A 139 -4.20 4.71 -6.95
N TRP A 140 -4.31 3.54 -7.56
CA TRP A 140 -3.37 3.08 -8.58
C TRP A 140 -3.61 3.84 -9.88
N LEU A 141 -2.54 4.23 -10.57
CA LEU A 141 -2.64 4.62 -11.97
C LEU A 141 -2.95 3.37 -12.82
N PRO A 142 -3.79 3.49 -13.87
CA PRO A 142 -4.09 2.37 -14.74
C PRO A 142 -2.83 1.94 -15.49
N ASN A 143 -2.69 0.63 -15.71
CA ASN A 143 -1.62 0.02 -16.52
C ASN A 143 -0.19 0.39 -16.09
N SER A 144 0.01 0.85 -14.85
CA SER A 144 1.32 1.11 -14.27
C SER A 144 1.36 0.64 -12.82
N SER A 145 2.58 0.52 -12.28
CA SER A 145 2.82 0.24 -10.86
C SER A 145 2.99 1.52 -10.04
N ILE A 146 2.40 2.64 -10.50
CA ILE A 146 2.45 3.92 -9.82
C ILE A 146 1.24 4.08 -8.91
N TYR A 147 1.49 4.38 -7.63
CA TYR A 147 0.46 4.58 -6.62
C TYR A 147 0.38 6.05 -6.24
N ALA A 148 -0.73 6.70 -6.59
CA ALA A 148 -0.99 8.08 -6.22
C ALA A 148 -1.52 8.15 -4.78
N VAL A 149 -0.78 8.81 -3.90
CA VAL A 149 -1.08 8.95 -2.49
C VAL A 149 -1.22 10.43 -2.14
N PRO A 150 -2.37 10.86 -1.60
CA PRO A 150 -2.48 12.19 -1.02
C PRO A 150 -1.40 12.45 0.04
N SER A 151 -0.64 13.52 -0.15
CA SER A 151 0.49 13.89 0.69
C SER A 151 0.04 14.14 2.13
N HIS A 152 0.79 13.63 3.10
CA HIS A 152 0.64 14.01 4.51
C HIS A 152 1.67 15.07 4.95
N SER A 153 2.38 15.70 3.99
CA SER A 153 3.35 16.77 4.25
C SER A 153 2.69 18.15 4.27
N GLU A 154 3.38 19.18 4.77
CA GLU A 154 2.92 20.58 4.77
C GLU A 154 2.56 21.11 3.38
N ILE A 155 3.12 20.51 2.34
CA ILE A 155 2.87 20.91 0.95
C ILE A 155 1.67 20.11 0.43
N PRO A 156 0.57 20.79 0.07
CA PRO A 156 -0.58 20.13 -0.55
C PRO A 156 -0.17 19.46 -1.84
N GLY A 157 -0.47 18.17 -1.98
CA GLY A 157 -0.04 17.44 -3.17
C GLY A 157 -0.34 15.96 -3.18
N LEU A 158 0.02 15.30 -4.29
CA LEU A 158 0.01 13.85 -4.43
C LEU A 158 1.44 13.33 -4.59
N TYR A 159 1.81 12.35 -3.78
CA TYR A 159 2.98 11.53 -4.07
C TYR A 159 2.61 10.47 -5.12
N LEU A 160 3.39 10.42 -6.19
CA LEU A 160 3.41 9.33 -7.14
C LEU A 160 4.51 8.37 -6.69
N LEU A 161 4.09 7.29 -6.03
CA LEU A 161 4.99 6.28 -5.50
C LEU A 161 5.23 5.21 -6.55
N ASP A 162 6.49 4.91 -6.85
CA ASP A 162 6.82 3.80 -7.72
C ASP A 162 6.85 2.50 -6.91
N PHE A 163 5.86 1.64 -7.14
CA PHE A 163 5.79 0.29 -6.57
C PHE A 163 6.02 -0.81 -7.63
N HIS A 164 6.77 -0.50 -8.68
CA HIS A 164 7.19 -1.51 -9.65
C HIS A 164 7.83 -2.71 -8.95
N SER A 165 7.53 -3.93 -9.37
CA SER A 165 7.95 -5.15 -8.68
C SER A 165 9.46 -5.44 -8.69
N ASP A 166 10.24 -4.57 -9.32
CA ASP A 166 11.68 -4.71 -9.46
C ASP A 166 12.37 -4.07 -8.24
N PRO A 167 13.40 -4.68 -7.66
CA PRO A 167 14.19 -4.09 -6.60
C PRO A 167 14.78 -2.70 -6.87
N ILE A 168 14.82 -2.24 -8.14
CA ILE A 168 15.22 -0.87 -8.50
C ILE A 168 14.15 0.20 -8.20
N SER A 169 12.94 -0.20 -7.80
CA SER A 169 11.89 0.73 -7.36
C SER A 169 12.36 1.54 -6.15
N ALA A 170 12.09 2.85 -6.16
CA ALA A 170 12.40 3.76 -5.04
C ALA A 170 11.78 3.33 -3.70
N CYS A 171 10.73 2.52 -3.74
CA CYS A 171 10.03 2.04 -2.56
C CYS A 171 10.40 0.62 -2.18
N HIS A 172 11.23 -0.09 -2.95
CA HIS A 172 11.62 -1.45 -2.57
C HIS A 172 12.36 -1.44 -1.23
N VAL A 173 12.05 -2.39 -0.34
CA VAL A 173 12.62 -2.40 1.03
C VAL A 173 14.15 -2.61 1.05
N ASP A 174 14.67 -3.24 0.00
CA ASP A 174 16.10 -3.43 -0.24
C ASP A 174 16.71 -2.40 -1.19
N PHE A 175 15.96 -1.35 -1.58
CA PHE A 175 16.47 -0.30 -2.45
C PHE A 175 17.67 0.38 -1.80
N ARG A 176 18.77 0.46 -2.56
CA ARG A 176 19.98 1.19 -2.18
C ARG A 176 20.09 2.39 -3.09
N ASP A 177 20.10 3.58 -2.51
CA ASP A 177 20.42 4.80 -3.26
C ASP A 177 21.95 4.82 -3.45
N ASP A 178 22.46 4.01 -4.38
CA ASP A 178 23.90 3.89 -4.67
C ASP A 178 24.49 5.15 -5.37
N PHE A 179 23.80 6.29 -5.25
CA PHE A 179 24.25 7.61 -5.67
C PHE A 179 24.66 8.46 -4.45
N GLU A 180 25.49 7.91 -3.56
CA GLU A 180 26.28 8.77 -2.69
C GLU A 180 27.33 9.53 -3.54
N ASP A 181 27.27 10.83 -3.37
CA ASP A 181 28.15 11.85 -3.94
C ASP A 181 29.65 11.53 -3.72
N GLY A 182 30.42 11.47 -4.81
CA GLY A 182 31.87 11.69 -4.77
C GLY A 182 32.82 10.51 -4.50
N SER A 183 33.47 10.08 -5.59
CA SER A 183 34.85 9.54 -5.65
C SER A 183 35.11 8.04 -5.39
N VAL A 184 34.96 7.23 -6.44
CA VAL A 184 36.06 6.33 -6.84
C VAL A 184 36.13 6.29 -8.37
N LYS A 185 37.18 6.89 -8.94
CA LYS A 185 37.57 6.61 -10.33
C LYS A 185 38.07 5.17 -10.38
N SER A 186 37.24 4.25 -10.87
CA SER A 186 37.67 2.91 -11.26
C SER A 186 37.42 2.76 -12.76
N ASP A 187 38.50 2.78 -13.53
CA ASP A 187 38.53 2.43 -14.95
C ASP A 187 38.06 0.98 -15.16
N LYS A 188 36.76 0.76 -15.33
CA LYS A 188 36.21 -0.49 -15.85
C LYS A 188 35.04 -0.22 -16.78
N VAL A 189 35.28 -0.55 -18.06
CA VAL A 189 34.37 -0.89 -19.16
C VAL A 189 32.93 -0.41 -19.00
N ALA A 190 32.54 0.54 -19.86
CA ALA A 190 31.19 1.06 -20.01
C ALA A 190 30.18 -0.06 -20.31
N ILE A 191 29.55 -0.58 -19.26
CA ILE A 191 28.22 -1.18 -19.33
C ILE A 191 27.25 0.00 -19.49
N PRO A 192 26.21 -0.08 -20.35
CA PRO A 192 25.25 1.02 -20.49
C PRO A 192 24.74 1.39 -19.11
N ALA A 193 24.84 2.68 -18.76
CA ALA A 193 24.34 3.17 -17.49
C ALA A 193 22.88 2.71 -17.32
N PRO A 194 22.51 2.10 -16.18
CA PRO A 194 21.10 1.84 -15.92
C PRO A 194 20.36 3.17 -16.00
N ALA A 195 19.16 3.13 -16.57
CA ALA A 195 18.24 4.27 -16.59
C ALA A 195 18.21 4.93 -15.20
N ALA A 196 18.10 6.25 -15.15
CA ALA A 196 18.08 7.00 -13.90
C ALA A 196 17.17 6.30 -12.88
N PRO A 197 17.60 6.16 -11.61
CA PRO A 197 16.83 5.43 -10.61
C PRO A 197 15.43 6.01 -10.56
N ALA A 198 14.42 5.14 -10.51
CA ALA A 198 13.05 5.57 -10.33
C ALA A 198 12.97 6.40 -9.05
N ARG A 199 12.24 7.52 -9.09
CA ARG A 199 12.10 8.42 -7.93
C ARG A 199 10.63 8.70 -7.69
N ASN A 200 10.24 8.63 -6.42
CA ASN A 200 8.93 9.09 -5.98
C ASN A 200 8.81 10.59 -6.25
N LYS A 201 7.68 11.00 -6.84
CA LYS A 201 7.47 12.39 -7.26
C LYS A 201 6.34 13.02 -6.48
N LEU A 202 6.57 14.19 -5.88
CA LEU A 202 5.50 15.03 -5.35
C LEU A 202 4.94 15.89 -6.48
N VAL A 203 3.63 15.84 -6.67
CA VAL A 203 2.86 16.77 -7.51
C VAL A 203 2.16 17.74 -6.58
N GLU A 204 2.67 18.96 -6.51
CA GLU A 204 2.06 20.03 -5.72
C GLU A 204 0.71 20.45 -6.31
N LEU A 205 -0.24 20.71 -5.42
CA LEU A 205 -1.60 21.11 -5.76
C LEU A 205 -1.96 22.43 -5.07
N SER A 206 -2.99 23.09 -5.59
CA SER A 206 -3.52 24.31 -4.99
C SER A 206 -4.23 24.09 -3.66
N GLU A 207 -4.68 22.85 -3.39
CA GLU A 207 -5.50 22.48 -2.24
C GLU A 207 -5.12 21.10 -1.74
N GLU A 208 -5.39 20.84 -0.45
CA GLU A 208 -5.06 19.56 0.18
C GLU A 208 -5.96 18.43 -0.34
N PRO A 209 -5.40 17.43 -1.04
CA PRO A 209 -6.17 16.27 -1.47
C PRO A 209 -6.45 15.35 -0.28
N LEU A 210 -7.68 14.84 -0.20
CA LEU A 210 -8.08 13.81 0.76
C LEU A 210 -8.22 12.46 0.09
N VAL A 211 -8.79 12.43 -1.11
CA VAL A 211 -9.01 11.19 -1.86
C VAL A 211 -8.60 11.42 -3.30
N CYS A 212 -8.08 10.40 -3.95
CA CYS A 212 -7.85 10.44 -5.38
C CYS A 212 -8.40 9.19 -6.07
N THR A 213 -8.67 9.32 -7.36
CA THR A 213 -9.01 8.23 -8.25
C THR A 213 -8.40 8.50 -9.61
N THR A 214 -8.16 7.45 -10.39
CA THR A 214 -7.58 7.57 -11.73
C THR A 214 -8.59 7.13 -12.77
N HIS A 215 -8.65 7.85 -13.89
CA HIS A 215 -9.49 7.48 -15.00
C HIS A 215 -8.88 6.25 -15.71
N PRO A 216 -9.61 5.13 -15.85
CA PRO A 216 -9.04 3.83 -16.18
C PRO A 216 -8.43 3.74 -17.59
N ILE A 217 -8.78 4.66 -18.50
CA ILE A 217 -8.34 4.63 -19.90
C ILE A 217 -7.16 5.56 -20.17
N ASN A 218 -7.11 6.72 -19.53
CA ASN A 218 -6.19 7.79 -19.90
C ASN A 218 -5.31 8.27 -18.73
N GLY A 219 -5.37 7.59 -17.58
CA GLY A 219 -4.52 7.87 -16.42
C GLY A 219 -4.75 9.22 -15.73
N THR A 220 -5.73 10.02 -16.16
CA THR A 220 -6.02 11.32 -15.53
C THR A 220 -6.40 11.11 -14.07
N ILE A 221 -5.73 11.80 -13.16
CA ILE A 221 -6.01 11.71 -11.73
C ILE A 221 -7.05 12.77 -11.38
N VAL A 222 -8.08 12.37 -10.64
CA VAL A 222 -9.07 13.27 -10.05
C VAL A 222 -8.90 13.21 -8.53
N ALA A 223 -8.69 14.35 -7.89
CA ALA A 223 -8.52 14.46 -6.45
C ALA A 223 -9.68 15.26 -5.83
N GLY A 224 -10.29 14.72 -4.78
CA GLY A 224 -11.23 15.43 -3.93
C GLY A 224 -10.52 16.06 -2.75
N THR A 225 -10.77 17.34 -2.50
CA THR A 225 -10.03 18.16 -1.54
C THR A 225 -10.80 18.37 -0.23
N GLU A 226 -10.11 18.89 0.78
CA GLU A 226 -10.74 19.30 2.05
C GLU A 226 -11.77 20.42 1.88
N LEU A 227 -11.63 21.24 0.84
CA LEU A 227 -12.54 22.35 0.52
C LEU A 227 -13.75 21.90 -0.30
N SER A 228 -13.97 20.58 -0.41
CA SER A 228 -15.05 19.98 -1.22
C SER A 228 -14.97 20.34 -2.71
N THR A 229 -13.76 20.60 -3.22
CA THR A 229 -13.53 20.80 -4.66
C THR A 229 -13.00 19.51 -5.30
N LEU A 230 -13.01 19.50 -6.64
CA LEU A 230 -12.41 18.45 -7.44
C LEU A 230 -11.30 19.04 -8.30
N LEU A 231 -10.08 18.53 -8.13
CA LEU A 231 -8.93 18.87 -8.96
C LEU A 231 -8.73 17.77 -10.01
N VAL A 232 -8.49 18.18 -11.26
CA VAL A 232 -8.17 17.28 -12.37
C VAL A 232 -6.71 17.47 -12.74
N ILE A 233 -5.94 16.39 -12.64
CA ILE A 233 -4.49 16.37 -12.78
C ILE A 233 -4.18 15.47 -13.98
N SER A 234 -3.75 16.08 -15.07
CA SER A 234 -3.41 15.38 -16.31
C SER A 234 -1.97 14.87 -16.26
N GLU A 235 -1.71 13.72 -16.90
CA GLU A 235 -0.39 13.07 -17.02
C GLU A 235 0.69 13.89 -17.75
N GLY A 236 0.41 15.12 -18.18
CA GLY A 236 1.41 16.03 -18.75
C GLY A 236 2.62 16.31 -17.84
N PHE A 237 2.57 15.89 -16.57
CA PHE A 237 3.68 15.92 -15.62
C PHE A 237 4.51 14.62 -15.56
N ALA A 238 4.05 13.50 -16.12
CA ALA A 238 4.73 12.21 -16.08
C ALA A 238 5.67 11.95 -17.29
N ASN A 239 5.41 12.59 -18.44
CA ASN A 239 6.14 12.35 -19.71
C ASN A 239 7.11 13.46 -20.13
N LYS A 240 7.67 14.22 -19.19
CA LYS A 240 8.82 15.08 -19.49
C LYS A 240 10.11 14.32 -19.19
N GLU A 241 10.45 13.37 -20.05
CA GLU A 241 11.81 12.96 -20.38
C GLU A 241 11.73 11.89 -21.48
N ALA A 242 12.01 12.32 -22.71
CA ALA A 242 12.34 11.49 -23.87
C ALA A 242 13.73 11.90 -24.33
#